data_AF-A0A920EYC6-F1
#
_entry.id   AF-A0A920EYC6-F1
#
_cell.length_a   1.000
_cell.length_b   1.000
_cell.length_c   1.000
_cell.angle_alpha   90.00
_cell.angle_beta   90.00
_cell.angle_gamma   90.00
#
_symmetry.space_group_name_H-M   'P 1'
#
loop_
_entity.id
_entity.type
_entity.pdbx_description
1 polymer ?
#
loop_
_entity_poly.entity_id
_entity_poly.type
_entity_poly.pdbx_seq_one_letter_code
_entity_poly.pdbx_strand_id
1 'polypeptide(L)'
;MICSLFCAHLRSLLLLCLIFVVQIARADLAVETTEPRQFGYVLGDKIERVFVVESAKKVQLNKEKLKLGRIDTWFSVVNLRDLGVSSNKPKFSLTYQVINVPEVPSMVEIASRTVDVIADGKPKAIQVPKLLVTIAPLTPRLVSNMGGLENIQPDEDVGMISSINTENRLQLYLLILILPFSLLIFCWMPWDRVV
;
A
#
# COMPACT_ATOMS: atom_id res chain seq x y z
N MET A 1 41.70 4.47 58.17
CA MET A 1 41.16 3.49 57.19
C MET A 1 39.62 3.34 57.22
N ILE A 2 38.91 3.67 58.30
CA ILE A 2 37.44 3.51 58.39
C ILE A 2 36.67 4.59 57.59
N CYS A 3 37.21 5.80 57.48
CA CYS A 3 36.55 6.94 56.82
C CYS A 3 36.46 6.80 55.28
N SER A 4 37.42 6.13 54.64
CA SER A 4 37.43 5.91 53.19
C SER A 4 36.41 4.85 52.74
N LEU A 5 36.16 3.84 53.58
CA LEU A 5 35.14 2.80 53.35
C LEU A 5 33.71 3.37 53.44
N PHE A 6 33.47 4.26 54.40
CA PHE A 6 32.17 4.90 54.58
C PHE A 6 31.82 5.82 53.40
N CYS A 7 32.82 6.56 52.88
CA CYS A 7 32.65 7.44 51.73
C CYS A 7 32.39 6.67 50.42
N ALA A 8 33.00 5.49 50.26
CA ALA A 8 32.77 4.60 49.12
C ALA A 8 31.36 4.00 49.12
N HIS A 9 30.85 3.56 50.28
CA HIS A 9 29.48 3.06 50.41
C HIS A 9 28.44 4.16 50.17
N LEU A 10 28.67 5.38 50.67
CA LEU A 10 27.75 6.51 50.44
C LEU A 10 27.68 6.88 48.95
N ARG A 11 28.80 6.89 48.23
CA ARG A 11 28.85 7.12 46.78
C ARG A 11 28.12 6.03 45.99
N SER A 12 28.32 4.76 46.36
CA SER A 12 27.64 3.63 45.72
C SER A 12 26.13 3.68 45.92
N LEU A 13 25.66 4.03 47.12
CA LEU A 13 24.24 4.20 47.43
C LEU A 13 23.62 5.34 46.62
N LEU A 14 24.33 6.47 46.48
CA LEU A 14 23.86 7.63 45.73
C LEU A 14 23.76 7.33 44.23
N LEU A 15 24.74 6.61 43.67
CA LEU A 15 24.69 6.13 42.28
C LEU A 15 23.51 5.19 42.05
N LEU A 16 23.25 4.25 42.96
CA LEU A 16 22.15 3.31 42.84
C LEU A 16 20.79 4.02 42.89
N CYS A 17 20.66 5.03 43.75
CA CYS A 17 19.46 5.88 43.86
C CYS A 17 19.23 6.70 42.57
N LEU A 18 20.30 7.24 41.99
CA LEU A 18 20.25 8.02 40.75
C LEU A 18 19.85 7.14 39.55
N ILE A 19 20.37 5.91 39.47
CA ILE A 19 19.95 4.92 38.45
C ILE A 19 18.45 4.59 38.61
N PHE A 20 17.96 4.42 39.85
CA PHE A 20 16.55 4.12 40.11
C PHE A 20 15.61 5.28 39.72
N VAL A 21 16.00 6.52 40.00
CA VAL A 21 15.25 7.73 39.60
C VAL A 21 15.21 7.90 38.08
N VAL A 22 16.31 7.59 37.38
CA VAL A 22 16.36 7.63 35.91
C VAL A 22 15.43 6.59 35.28
N GLN A 23 15.28 5.41 35.90
CA GLN A 23 14.35 4.38 35.42
C GLN A 23 12.88 4.78 35.61
N ILE A 24 12.52 5.42 36.73
CA ILE A 24 11.15 5.92 36.97
C ILE A 24 10.80 7.05 35.99
N ALA A 25 11.77 7.85 35.56
CA ALA A 25 11.55 8.92 34.58
C ALA A 25 11.26 8.40 33.15
N ARG A 26 11.63 7.15 32.82
CA ARG A 26 11.28 6.48 31.56
C ARG A 26 9.98 5.69 31.69
N ALA A 27 8.93 6.34 32.17
CA ALA A 27 7.58 5.82 31.99
C ALA A 27 7.21 5.93 30.50
N ASP A 28 7.47 4.86 29.75
CA ASP A 28 7.02 4.74 28.36
C ASP A 28 5.50 4.82 28.31
N LEU A 29 4.99 5.61 27.37
CA LEU A 29 3.56 5.78 27.18
C LEU A 29 3.01 4.48 26.59
N ALA A 30 2.37 3.65 27.40
CA ALA A 30 1.71 2.45 26.90
C ALA A 30 0.51 2.83 26.01
N VAL A 31 0.40 2.15 24.87
CA VAL A 31 -0.62 2.37 23.86
C VAL A 31 -1.33 1.07 23.59
N GLU A 32 -2.62 1.04 23.87
CA GLU A 32 -3.49 -0.06 23.48
C GLU A 32 -4.13 0.30 22.14
N THR A 33 -4.15 -0.61 21.17
CA THR A 33 -4.67 -0.32 19.83
C THR A 33 -5.74 -1.33 19.46
N THR A 34 -6.89 -0.85 18.98
CA THR A 34 -7.94 -1.70 18.41
C THR A 34 -7.64 -1.94 16.95
N GLU A 35 -7.40 -3.20 16.59
CA GLU A 35 -7.11 -3.58 15.21
C GLU A 35 -8.38 -3.64 14.36
N PRO A 36 -8.36 -3.10 13.13
CA PRO A 36 -9.46 -3.21 12.19
C PRO A 36 -9.50 -4.62 11.56
N ARG A 37 -10.46 -4.85 10.65
CA ARG A 37 -10.48 -6.08 9.85
C ARG A 37 -9.12 -6.27 9.16
N GLN A 38 -8.60 -7.49 9.11
CA GLN A 38 -7.27 -7.72 8.55
C GLN A 38 -7.29 -8.03 7.04
N PHE A 39 -8.45 -8.28 6.44
CA PHE A 39 -8.57 -8.71 5.05
C PHE A 39 -9.73 -8.04 4.31
N GLY A 40 -9.71 -8.16 2.98
CA GLY A 40 -10.78 -7.69 2.10
C GLY A 40 -10.74 -6.20 1.79
N TYR A 41 -9.55 -5.59 1.85
CA TYR A 41 -9.39 -4.19 1.44
C TYR A 41 -9.21 -4.05 -0.06
N VAL A 42 -9.84 -3.02 -0.62
CA VAL A 42 -9.73 -2.66 -2.05
C VAL A 42 -9.27 -1.20 -2.20
N LEU A 43 -9.01 -0.79 -3.44
CA LEU A 43 -8.63 0.57 -3.75
C LEU A 43 -9.67 1.57 -3.21
N GLY A 44 -9.20 2.60 -2.51
CA GLY A 44 -10.04 3.66 -1.97
C GLY A 44 -10.64 3.37 -0.59
N ASP A 45 -10.54 2.14 -0.09
CA ASP A 45 -11.02 1.78 1.25
C ASP A 45 -10.31 2.59 2.33
N LYS A 46 -11.06 2.86 3.41
CA LYS A 46 -10.56 3.54 4.60
C LYS A 46 -10.37 2.54 5.74
N ILE A 47 -9.21 2.62 6.36
CA ILE A 47 -8.81 1.80 7.50
C ILE A 47 -8.73 2.73 8.70
N GLU A 48 -9.71 2.65 9.59
CA GLU A 48 -9.70 3.40 10.84
C GLU A 48 -9.04 2.56 11.93
N ARG A 49 -8.03 3.15 12.58
CA ARG A 49 -7.34 2.52 13.69
C ARG A 49 -7.50 3.39 14.93
N VAL A 50 -8.08 2.82 15.98
CA VAL A 50 -8.28 3.50 17.25
C VAL A 50 -7.17 3.10 18.20
N PHE A 51 -6.50 4.07 18.80
CA PHE A 51 -5.50 3.84 19.83
C PHE A 51 -5.84 4.61 21.11
N VAL A 52 -5.54 3.98 22.23
CA VAL A 52 -5.85 4.42 23.58
C VAL A 52 -4.54 4.60 24.32
N VAL A 53 -4.38 5.73 25.00
CA VAL A 53 -3.15 6.08 25.69
C VAL A 53 -3.34 5.86 27.18
N GLU A 54 -2.58 4.95 27.78
CA GLU A 54 -2.82 4.51 29.17
C GLU A 54 -2.22 5.45 30.22
N SER A 55 -1.13 6.15 29.88
CA SER A 55 -0.24 6.74 30.89
C SER A 55 -0.59 8.16 31.33
N ALA A 56 -1.64 8.82 30.80
CA ALA A 56 -1.90 10.24 31.13
C ALA A 56 -3.40 10.61 31.17
N LYS A 57 -3.79 11.37 32.22
CA LYS A 57 -5.15 11.88 32.43
C LYS A 57 -5.57 12.92 31.39
N LYS A 58 -4.60 13.65 30.82
CA LYS A 58 -4.81 14.67 29.79
C LYS A 58 -3.76 14.53 28.69
N VAL A 59 -4.17 13.94 27.57
CA VAL A 59 -3.40 13.88 26.34
C VAL A 59 -4.19 14.58 25.25
N GLN A 60 -3.54 15.44 24.49
CA GLN A 60 -4.12 16.10 23.33
C GLN A 60 -3.22 15.87 22.11
N LEU A 61 -3.82 15.76 20.93
CA LEU A 61 -3.05 15.68 19.69
C LEU A 61 -2.31 16.98 19.41
N ASN A 62 -1.03 16.89 19.04
CA ASN A 62 -0.30 18.03 18.52
C ASN A 62 -0.67 18.23 17.03
N LYS A 63 -1.69 19.05 16.78
CA LYS A 63 -2.21 19.30 15.42
C LYS A 63 -1.19 19.97 14.49
N GLU A 64 -0.25 20.74 15.03
CA GLU A 64 0.76 21.46 14.23
C GLU A 64 1.79 20.53 13.59
N LYS A 65 2.06 19.38 14.23
CA LYS A 65 2.99 18.37 13.72
C LYS A 65 2.30 17.27 12.90
N LEU A 66 0.99 17.37 12.69
CA LEU A 66 0.24 16.36 11.97
C LEU A 66 0.55 16.39 10.46
N LYS A 67 1.34 15.42 9.99
CA LYS A 67 1.59 15.24 8.56
C LYS A 67 0.56 14.31 7.93
N LEU A 68 -0.45 14.88 7.29
CA LEU A 68 -1.37 14.14 6.43
C LEU A 68 -0.72 13.88 5.06
N GLY A 69 -1.19 12.85 4.37
CA GLY A 69 -0.75 12.50 3.02
C GLY A 69 -0.13 11.12 2.90
N ARG A 70 0.44 10.87 1.73
CA ARG A 70 1.01 9.58 1.34
C ARG A 70 2.13 9.17 2.29
N ILE A 71 2.03 7.95 2.82
CA ILE A 71 3.05 7.40 3.73
C ILE A 71 3.98 6.43 3.02
N ASP A 72 3.45 5.64 2.10
CA ASP A 72 4.20 4.61 1.39
C ASP A 72 3.58 4.34 0.01
N THR A 73 3.88 3.16 -0.56
CA THR A 73 3.35 2.74 -1.84
C THR A 73 1.84 2.49 -1.81
N TRP A 74 1.26 2.11 -0.67
CA TRP A 74 -0.07 1.52 -0.58
C TRP A 74 -1.08 2.40 0.15
N PHE A 75 -0.61 3.22 1.09
CA PHE A 75 -1.45 3.96 2.02
C PHE A 75 -1.16 5.47 2.04
N SER A 76 -2.22 6.21 2.34
CA SER A 76 -2.17 7.64 2.69
C SER A 76 -2.89 7.87 4.01
N VAL A 77 -2.33 8.72 4.88
CA VAL A 77 -3.05 9.16 6.07
C VAL A 77 -3.94 10.34 5.72
N VAL A 78 -5.25 10.13 5.85
CA VAL A 78 -6.27 11.10 5.46
C VAL A 78 -6.87 11.83 6.65
N ASN A 79 -6.80 11.25 7.85
CA ASN A 79 -7.36 11.88 9.04
C ASN A 79 -6.67 11.39 10.31
N LEU A 80 -6.59 12.27 11.30
CA LEU A 80 -6.29 11.93 12.69
C LEU A 80 -7.25 12.73 13.57
N ARG A 81 -8.04 12.05 14.40
CA ARG A 81 -9.06 12.66 15.25
C ARG A 81 -8.88 12.33 16.71
N ASP A 82 -9.32 13.26 17.54
CA ASP A 82 -9.52 13.06 18.97
C ASP A 82 -10.94 12.52 19.18
N LEU A 83 -11.05 11.34 19.78
CA LEU A 83 -12.33 10.71 20.10
C LEU A 83 -12.75 11.00 21.55
N GLY A 84 -12.00 11.84 22.26
CA GLY A 84 -12.22 12.19 23.64
C GLY A 84 -11.67 11.14 24.60
N VAL A 85 -12.33 11.02 25.76
CA VAL A 85 -11.88 10.15 26.85
C VAL A 85 -12.91 9.05 27.07
N SER A 86 -12.46 7.81 27.12
CA SER A 86 -13.30 6.64 27.39
C SER A 86 -12.62 5.81 28.47
N SER A 87 -13.35 5.50 29.54
CA SER A 87 -12.81 4.83 30.73
C SER A 87 -11.61 5.58 31.33
N ASN A 88 -11.65 6.92 31.34
CA ASN A 88 -10.59 7.80 31.82
C ASN A 88 -9.26 7.71 31.03
N LYS A 89 -9.26 7.05 29.87
CA LYS A 89 -8.13 6.98 28.95
C LYS A 89 -8.46 7.79 27.67
N PRO A 90 -7.59 8.73 27.24
CA PRO A 90 -7.78 9.45 25.99
C PRO A 90 -7.67 8.50 24.78
N LYS A 91 -8.57 8.68 23.81
CA LYS A 91 -8.71 7.87 22.61
C LYS A 91 -8.54 8.72 21.36
N PHE A 92 -7.85 8.17 20.38
CA PHE A 92 -7.59 8.83 19.11
C PHE A 92 -7.87 7.86 17.95
N SER A 93 -8.34 8.38 16.82
CA SER A 93 -8.44 7.59 15.58
C SER A 93 -7.51 8.10 14.51
N LEU A 94 -6.79 7.17 13.88
CA LEU A 94 -5.94 7.40 12.73
C LEU A 94 -6.55 6.68 11.53
N THR A 95 -6.89 7.45 10.49
CA THR A 95 -7.52 6.93 9.27
C THR A 95 -6.52 6.87 8.14
N TYR A 96 -6.29 5.67 7.64
CA TYR A 96 -5.53 5.40 6.43
C TYR A 96 -6.50 5.19 5.26
N GLN A 97 -6.07 5.53 4.05
CA GLN A 97 -6.77 5.20 2.81
C GLN A 97 -5.86 4.36 1.93
N VAL A 98 -6.40 3.29 1.36
CA VAL A 98 -5.72 2.49 0.34
C VAL A 98 -5.68 3.30 -0.95
N ILE A 99 -4.48 3.67 -1.39
CA ILE A 99 -4.26 4.51 -2.59
C ILE A 99 -3.74 3.72 -3.78
N ASN A 100 -3.22 2.52 -3.56
CA ASN A 100 -2.77 1.58 -4.58
C ASN A 100 -3.11 0.14 -4.16
N VAL A 101 -3.21 -0.76 -5.13
CA VAL A 101 -3.50 -2.18 -4.91
C VAL A 101 -2.48 -3.06 -5.64
N PRO A 102 -2.15 -4.26 -5.10
CA PRO A 102 -1.27 -5.21 -5.75
C PRO A 102 -1.96 -5.91 -6.94
N GLU A 103 -1.19 -6.55 -7.82
CA GLU A 103 -1.76 -7.31 -8.95
C GLU A 103 -2.37 -8.66 -8.55
N VAL A 104 -1.96 -9.19 -7.40
CA VAL A 104 -2.48 -10.42 -6.79
C VAL A 104 -2.82 -10.12 -5.33
N PRO A 105 -3.81 -10.81 -4.72
CA PRO A 105 -4.13 -10.61 -3.31
C PRO A 105 -2.86 -10.79 -2.46
N SER A 106 -2.46 -9.73 -1.75
CA SER A 106 -1.22 -9.72 -0.99
C SER A 106 -1.41 -9.09 0.38
N MET A 107 -0.68 -9.62 1.35
CA MET A 107 -0.53 -9.00 2.66
C MET A 107 0.49 -7.86 2.56
N VAL A 108 0.11 -6.69 3.06
CA VAL A 108 0.87 -5.46 3.00
C VAL A 108 0.97 -4.89 4.42
N GLU A 109 2.14 -4.36 4.76
CA GLU A 109 2.38 -3.74 6.07
C GLU A 109 2.06 -2.25 6.03
N ILE A 110 1.22 -1.80 6.96
CA ILE A 110 1.12 -0.40 7.37
C ILE A 110 2.25 -0.14 8.36
N ALA A 111 3.21 0.69 7.95
CA ALA A 111 4.39 0.99 8.77
C ALA A 111 4.02 1.57 10.14
N SER A 112 4.80 1.23 11.16
CA SER A 112 4.66 1.83 12.49
C SER A 112 4.85 3.34 12.41
N ARG A 113 4.04 4.11 13.15
CA ARG A 113 4.04 5.56 13.04
C ARG A 113 4.13 6.24 14.39
N THR A 114 5.00 7.24 14.46
CA THR A 114 5.09 8.12 15.62
C THR A 114 4.05 9.24 15.50
N VAL A 115 3.20 9.39 16.51
CA VAL A 115 2.19 10.44 16.65
C VAL A 115 2.61 11.38 17.76
N ASP A 116 2.77 12.66 17.44
CA ASP A 116 3.11 13.69 18.42
C ASP A 116 1.86 14.10 19.22
N VAL A 117 1.99 14.09 20.54
CA VAL A 117 0.94 14.50 21.49
C VAL A 117 1.50 15.47 22.52
N ILE A 118 0.59 16.17 23.20
CA ILE A 118 0.89 16.98 24.38
C ILE A 118 0.29 16.23 25.57
N ALA A 119 1.14 15.69 26.43
CA ALA A 119 0.75 15.02 27.67
C ALA A 119 1.16 15.88 28.86
N ASP A 120 0.19 16.28 29.69
CA ASP A 120 0.42 17.13 30.87
C ASP A 120 1.26 18.40 30.56
N GLY A 121 0.99 19.02 29.40
CA GLY A 121 1.66 20.25 28.96
C GLY A 121 3.06 20.06 28.35
N LYS A 122 3.55 18.83 28.20
CA LYS A 122 4.84 18.52 27.57
C LYS A 122 4.66 17.76 26.26
N PRO A 123 5.46 18.06 25.22
CA PRO A 123 5.44 17.28 23.99
C PRO A 123 5.96 15.87 24.27
N LYS A 124 5.20 14.87 23.86
CA LYS A 124 5.59 13.45 23.86
C LYS A 124 5.28 12.83 22.51
N ALA A 125 5.97 11.75 22.21
CA ALA A 125 5.79 10.99 20.98
C ALA A 125 5.22 9.62 21.31
N ILE A 126 4.17 9.21 20.60
CA ILE A 126 3.48 7.93 20.78
C ILE A 126 3.78 7.05 19.59
N GLN A 127 4.24 5.82 19.82
CA GLN A 127 4.43 4.86 18.73
C GLN A 127 3.14 4.06 18.51
N VAL A 128 2.52 4.23 17.34
CA VAL A 128 1.47 3.34 16.84
C VAL A 128 2.18 2.15 16.18
N PRO A 129 1.92 0.90 16.63
CA PRO A 129 2.63 -0.27 16.12
C PRO A 129 2.30 -0.51 14.64
N LYS A 130 3.09 -1.36 13.98
CA LYS A 130 2.77 -1.78 12.61
C LYS A 130 1.49 -2.62 12.56
N LEU A 131 0.90 -2.77 11.37
CA LEU A 131 -0.27 -3.61 11.13
C LEU A 131 -0.17 -4.28 9.76
N LEU A 132 -0.48 -5.56 9.69
CA LEU A 132 -0.57 -6.28 8.41
C LEU A 132 -2.02 -6.32 7.96
N VAL A 133 -2.25 -6.00 6.68
CA VAL A 133 -3.58 -6.06 6.06
C VAL A 133 -3.49 -6.69 4.68
N THR A 134 -4.52 -7.46 4.29
CA THR A 134 -4.63 -8.05 2.96
C THR A 134 -5.38 -7.12 2.02
N ILE A 135 -4.75 -6.77 0.91
CA ILE A 135 -5.31 -5.94 -0.16
C ILE A 135 -5.60 -6.82 -1.37
N ALA A 136 -6.82 -6.75 -1.88
CA ALA A 136 -7.25 -7.42 -3.09
C ALA A 136 -6.86 -6.62 -4.35
N PRO A 137 -6.61 -7.31 -5.48
CA PRO A 137 -6.27 -6.64 -6.73
C PRO A 137 -7.47 -5.90 -7.33
N LEU A 138 -7.19 -4.94 -8.21
CA LEU A 138 -8.24 -4.21 -8.93
C LEU A 138 -9.05 -5.16 -9.84
N THR A 139 -8.35 -6.05 -10.54
CA THR A 139 -8.95 -7.04 -11.43
C THR A 139 -8.48 -8.43 -10.98
N PRO A 140 -9.39 -9.33 -10.55
CA PRO A 140 -9.02 -10.69 -10.19
C PRO A 140 -8.55 -11.44 -11.45
N ARG A 141 -7.33 -11.99 -11.42
CA ARG A 141 -6.78 -12.80 -12.53
C ARG A 141 -7.55 -14.10 -12.75
N LEU A 142 -8.10 -14.68 -11.68
CA LEU A 142 -9.06 -15.78 -11.77
C LEU A 142 -10.46 -15.23 -11.45
N VAL A 143 -11.29 -15.15 -12.47
CA VAL A 143 -12.75 -15.02 -12.31
C VAL A 143 -13.27 -16.40 -11.90
N SER A 144 -13.08 -16.76 -10.63
CA SER A 144 -13.66 -17.97 -10.10
C SER A 144 -15.15 -17.73 -9.97
N ASN A 145 -15.93 -18.47 -10.77
CA ASN A 145 -17.38 -18.50 -10.77
C ASN A 145 -18.07 -17.46 -11.66
N MET A 146 -17.88 -17.62 -12.97
CA MET A 146 -18.76 -16.99 -13.96
C MET A 146 -20.12 -17.68 -14.08
N GLY A 147 -20.44 -18.78 -13.37
CA GLY A 147 -21.81 -19.31 -13.31
C GLY A 147 -22.54 -19.50 -14.66
N GLY A 148 -21.81 -19.77 -15.75
CA GLY A 148 -22.37 -19.84 -17.11
C GLY A 148 -22.53 -18.50 -17.84
N LEU A 149 -22.14 -17.38 -17.23
CA LEU A 149 -21.92 -16.10 -17.90
C LEU A 149 -20.62 -16.24 -18.69
N GLU A 150 -20.75 -16.41 -20.01
CA GLU A 150 -19.60 -16.32 -20.90
C GLU A 150 -18.96 -14.93 -20.77
N ASN A 151 -17.72 -14.82 -21.21
CA ASN A 151 -17.04 -13.52 -21.29
C ASN A 151 -17.96 -12.53 -22.02
N ILE A 152 -18.11 -11.31 -21.50
CA ILE A 152 -18.99 -10.29 -22.10
C ILE A 152 -18.63 -10.17 -23.58
N GLN A 153 -19.53 -10.66 -24.43
CA GLN A 153 -19.44 -10.47 -25.87
C GLN A 153 -20.08 -9.12 -26.20
N PRO A 154 -19.57 -8.39 -27.19
CA PRO A 154 -20.31 -7.25 -27.72
C PRO A 154 -21.69 -7.71 -28.20
N ASP A 155 -22.73 -6.96 -27.82
CA ASP A 155 -24.13 -7.26 -28.19
C ASP A 155 -24.38 -7.14 -29.70
N GLU A 156 -23.50 -6.42 -30.40
CA GLU A 156 -23.56 -6.20 -31.84
C GLU A 156 -22.27 -6.70 -32.50
N ASP A 157 -22.43 -7.34 -33.65
CA ASP A 157 -21.29 -7.67 -34.51
C ASP A 157 -20.54 -6.40 -34.88
N VAL A 158 -19.22 -6.49 -34.87
CA VAL A 158 -18.36 -5.39 -35.31
C VAL A 158 -18.68 -5.03 -36.77
N GLY A 159 -19.04 -3.76 -37.01
CA GLY A 159 -19.32 -3.28 -38.36
C GLY A 159 -18.12 -3.50 -39.29
N MET A 160 -18.39 -3.91 -40.54
CA MET A 160 -17.31 -4.15 -41.51
C MET A 160 -16.53 -2.87 -41.78
N ILE A 161 -15.23 -2.91 -41.52
CA ILE A 161 -14.31 -1.85 -41.91
C ILE A 161 -14.03 -1.95 -43.42
N SER A 162 -14.05 -0.82 -44.13
CA SER A 162 -13.74 -0.79 -45.56
C SER A 162 -12.28 -1.21 -45.80
N SER A 163 -12.09 -2.35 -46.47
CA SER A 163 -10.79 -2.95 -46.82
C SER A 163 -10.29 -2.58 -48.21
N ILE A 164 -10.97 -1.66 -48.92
CA ILE A 164 -10.75 -1.43 -50.36
C ILE A 164 -9.31 -1.04 -50.71
N ASN A 165 -8.66 -0.26 -49.86
CA ASN A 165 -7.26 0.12 -50.05
C ASN A 165 -6.30 -1.05 -49.82
N THR A 166 -6.62 -1.95 -48.89
CA THR A 166 -5.83 -3.15 -48.60
C THR A 166 -5.94 -4.15 -49.75
N GLU A 167 -7.15 -4.32 -50.30
CA GLU A 167 -7.42 -5.19 -51.45
C GLU A 167 -6.68 -4.70 -52.70
N ASN A 168 -6.76 -3.41 -53.01
CA ASN A 168 -6.05 -2.83 -54.15
C ASN A 168 -4.53 -3.00 -54.05
N ARG A 169 -3.97 -2.82 -52.84
CA ARG A 169 -2.54 -3.06 -52.59
C ARG A 169 -2.17 -4.52 -52.77
N LEU A 170 -3.00 -5.44 -52.28
CA LEU A 170 -2.77 -6.88 -52.42
C LEU A 170 -2.80 -7.29 -53.90
N GLN A 171 -3.75 -6.79 -54.68
CA GLN A 171 -3.82 -7.02 -56.12
C GLN A 171 -2.57 -6.51 -56.84
N LEU A 172 -2.09 -5.32 -56.48
CA LEU A 172 -0.88 -4.74 -57.07
C LEU A 172 0.37 -5.57 -56.72
N TYR A 173 0.50 -6.03 -55.48
CA TYR A 173 1.59 -6.93 -55.07
C TYR A 173 1.52 -8.29 -55.77
N LEU A 174 0.33 -8.87 -55.94
CA LEU A 174 0.15 -10.10 -56.70
C LEU A 174 0.59 -9.94 -58.16
N LEU A 175 0.26 -8.80 -58.79
CA LEU A 175 0.67 -8.53 -60.16
C LEU A 175 2.19 -8.39 -60.29
N ILE A 176 2.82 -7.67 -59.36
CA ILE A 176 4.29 -7.55 -59.29
C ILE A 176 4.97 -8.92 -59.10
N LEU A 177 4.33 -9.85 -58.39
CA LEU A 177 4.87 -11.19 -58.17
C LEU A 177 4.69 -12.11 -59.39
N ILE A 178 3.51 -12.10 -60.00
CA ILE A 178 3.14 -13.04 -61.08
C ILE A 178 3.85 -12.68 -62.39
N LEU A 179 3.99 -11.40 -62.71
CA LEU A 179 4.56 -10.92 -63.98
C LEU A 179 6.02 -11.37 -64.23
N PRO A 180 6.97 -11.25 -63.27
CA PRO A 180 8.32 -11.77 -63.49
C PRO A 180 8.35 -13.29 -63.49
N PHE A 181 7.49 -13.96 -62.73
CA PHE A 181 7.42 -15.42 -62.69
C PHE A 181 6.92 -16.00 -64.02
N SER A 182 5.91 -15.38 -64.63
CA SER A 182 5.42 -15.78 -65.96
C SER A 182 6.44 -15.53 -67.06
N LEU A 183 7.18 -14.41 -67.00
CA LEU A 183 8.31 -14.15 -67.91
C LEU A 183 9.43 -15.17 -67.75
N LEU A 184 9.79 -15.55 -66.52
CA LEU A 184 10.79 -16.59 -66.27
C LEU A 184 10.35 -17.94 -66.84
N ILE A 185 9.10 -18.35 -66.61
CA ILE A 185 8.54 -19.58 -67.18
C ILE A 185 8.58 -19.50 -68.72
N PHE A 186 8.17 -18.38 -69.30
CA PHE A 186 8.18 -18.20 -70.75
C PHE A 186 9.60 -18.31 -71.32
N CYS A 187 10.60 -17.66 -70.72
CA CYS A 187 11.98 -17.73 -71.18
C CYS A 187 12.62 -19.12 -71.01
N TRP A 188 12.17 -19.92 -70.03
CA TRP A 188 12.70 -21.25 -69.75
C TRP A 188 11.93 -22.39 -70.42
N MET A 189 10.81 -22.11 -71.08
CA MET A 189 10.06 -23.13 -71.80
C MET A 189 10.88 -23.58 -73.03
N PRO A 190 11.06 -24.90 -73.25
CA PRO A 190 11.78 -25.42 -74.42
C PRO A 190 10.89 -25.33 -75.66
N TRP A 191 10.73 -24.12 -76.19
CA TRP A 191 9.92 -23.80 -77.38
C TRP A 191 10.34 -24.61 -78.61
N ASP A 192 11.57 -25.09 -78.62
CA ASP A 192 12.19 -25.91 -79.67
C ASP A 192 11.68 -27.36 -79.72
N ARG A 193 10.99 -27.84 -78.67
CA ARG A 193 10.50 -29.24 -78.60
C ARG A 193 8.99 -29.39 -78.79
N VAL A 194 8.29 -28.33 -79.19
CA VAL A 194 6.81 -28.28 -79.27
C VAL A 194 6.30 -28.24 -80.73
N VAL A 195 7.10 -28.67 -81.71
CA VAL A 195 6.65 -28.90 -83.10
C VAL A 195 6.74 -30.38 -83.46
#